data_AF-A0A257V3C4-F1
#
_entry.id   AF-A0A257V3C4-F1
#
_cell.length_a   1.000
_cell.length_b   1.000
_cell.length_c   1.000
_cell.angle_alpha   90.00
_cell.angle_beta   90.00
_cell.angle_gamma   90.00
#
_symmetry.space_group_name_H-M   'P 1'
#
loop_
_entity.id
_entity.type
_entity.pdbx_description
1 polymer ?
#
loop_
_entity_poly.entity_id
_entity_poly.type
_entity_poly.pdbx_seq_one_letter_code
_entity_poly.pdbx_strand_id
1 'polypeptide(L)'
;MRELGMSIGVVYSFKDDRFRSYGEPEAGQLIDDLLAAELVVGFNLLGFDYEVLKGYRDVPFDTVSTLDIMFQLHDRLGFRPKLDSVAQATLGAAKSADGLQALAWWKEGRLDLIEKYCTEDVRITRDVYLFGRRNRHVLVSRYSGGPIKVEVEW
;
A
#
# COMPACT_ATOMS: atom_id res chain seq x y z
N MET A 1 -5.85 -14.95 21.03
CA MET A 1 -5.77 -13.72 20.21
C MET A 1 -6.14 -14.15 18.80
N ARG A 2 -7.14 -13.53 18.15
CA ARG A 2 -7.35 -13.81 16.71
C ARG A 2 -6.25 -13.08 15.96
N GLU A 3 -5.42 -13.82 15.25
CA GLU A 3 -4.44 -13.27 14.31
C GLU A 3 -5.21 -12.49 13.22
N LEU A 4 -4.65 -11.36 12.80
CA LEU A 4 -5.23 -10.55 11.74
C LEU A 4 -5.08 -11.30 10.42
N GLY A 5 -6.20 -11.63 9.76
CA GLY A 5 -6.22 -12.29 8.46
C GLY A 5 -6.45 -11.31 7.30
N MET A 6 -6.14 -11.76 6.09
CA MET A 6 -6.43 -11.06 4.85
C MET A 6 -7.90 -11.26 4.45
N SER A 7 -8.58 -10.18 4.08
CA SER A 7 -9.93 -10.26 3.49
C SER A 7 -9.87 -10.20 1.96
N ILE A 8 -9.30 -9.11 1.43
CA ILE A 8 -8.97 -8.92 0.02
C ILE A 8 -7.55 -8.35 -0.06
N GLY A 9 -6.70 -8.94 -0.90
CA GLY A 9 -5.44 -8.34 -1.34
C GLY A 9 -5.60 -7.81 -2.77
N VAL A 10 -5.02 -6.66 -3.08
CA VAL A 10 -5.04 -6.10 -4.44
C VAL A 10 -3.62 -5.74 -4.85
N VAL A 11 -3.28 -6.04 -6.10
CA VAL A 11 -2.03 -5.61 -6.73
C VAL A 11 -2.31 -4.93 -8.06
N TYR A 12 -1.41 -4.05 -8.47
CA TYR A 12 -1.34 -3.57 -9.85
C TYR A 12 -0.05 -4.07 -10.49
N SER A 13 -0.18 -4.76 -11.62
CA SER A 13 0.95 -5.28 -12.39
C SER A 13 1.33 -4.28 -13.48
N PHE A 14 2.53 -3.71 -13.39
CA PHE A 14 3.10 -2.89 -14.47
C PHE A 14 3.36 -3.68 -15.76
N LYS A 15 3.64 -4.98 -15.64
CA LYS A 15 3.87 -5.86 -16.79
C LYS A 15 2.62 -6.03 -17.65
N ASP A 16 1.47 -6.15 -16.99
CA ASP A 16 0.20 -6.45 -17.65
C ASP A 16 -0.75 -5.25 -17.73
N ASP A 17 -0.37 -4.11 -17.16
CA ASP A 17 -1.18 -2.90 -17.03
C ASP A 17 -2.59 -3.15 -16.47
N ARG A 18 -2.69 -3.91 -15.37
CA ARG A 18 -3.98 -4.27 -14.77
C ARG A 18 -3.92 -4.44 -13.26
N PHE A 19 -5.05 -4.17 -12.62
CA PHE A 19 -5.32 -4.57 -11.25
C PHE A 19 -5.72 -6.04 -11.19
N ARG A 20 -5.37 -6.70 -10.09
CA ARG A 20 -5.84 -8.04 -9.73
C ARG A 20 -6.16 -8.06 -8.24
N SER A 21 -7.25 -8.72 -7.91
CA SER A 21 -7.71 -8.90 -6.53
C SER A 21 -7.63 -10.38 -6.16
N TYR A 22 -7.36 -10.64 -4.89
CA TYR A 22 -7.23 -11.98 -4.33
C TYR A 22 -8.08 -12.04 -3.07
N GLY A 23 -9.02 -12.98 -3.03
CA GLY A 23 -9.70 -13.33 -1.79
C GLY A 23 -8.78 -14.07 -0.84
N GLU A 24 -9.21 -14.25 0.41
CA GLU A 24 -8.48 -15.03 1.41
C GLU A 24 -8.02 -16.43 0.91
N PRO A 25 -8.84 -17.23 0.20
CA PRO A 25 -8.40 -18.52 -0.33
C PRO A 25 -7.27 -18.43 -1.37
N GLU A 26 -7.07 -17.26 -1.97
CA GLU A 26 -6.07 -16.99 -3.01
C GLU A 26 -4.80 -16.35 -2.44
N ALA A 27 -4.67 -16.24 -1.11
CA ALA A 27 -3.49 -15.67 -0.45
C ALA A 27 -2.18 -16.31 -0.95
N GLY A 28 -2.15 -17.63 -1.16
CA GLY A 28 -0.97 -18.32 -1.70
C GLY A 28 -0.55 -17.78 -3.07
N GLN A 29 -1.51 -17.53 -3.97
CA GLN A 29 -1.23 -16.99 -5.31
C GLN A 29 -0.77 -15.53 -5.25
N LEU A 30 -1.33 -14.73 -4.33
CA LEU A 30 -0.83 -13.38 -4.09
C LEU A 30 0.64 -13.41 -3.67
N ILE A 31 1.00 -14.30 -2.73
CA ILE A 31 2.39 -14.44 -2.28
C ILE A 31 3.30 -14.88 -3.44
N ASP A 32 2.86 -15.82 -4.29
CA ASP A 32 3.61 -16.22 -5.48
C ASP A 32 3.85 -15.04 -6.43
N ASP A 33 2.83 -14.23 -6.69
CA ASP A 33 2.94 -13.05 -7.56
C ASP A 33 3.89 -11.99 -6.96
N LEU A 34 3.91 -11.81 -5.63
CA LEU A 34 4.83 -10.92 -4.92
C LEU A 34 6.28 -11.41 -4.96
N LEU A 35 6.51 -12.72 -4.77
CA LEU A 35 7.85 -13.32 -4.84
C LEU A 35 8.43 -13.31 -6.25
N ALA A 36 7.58 -13.40 -7.28
CA ALA A 36 8.00 -13.38 -8.67
C ALA A 36 8.24 -11.95 -9.21
N ALA A 37 7.88 -10.91 -8.46
CA ALA A 37 8.05 -9.53 -8.89
C ALA A 37 9.52 -9.07 -8.79
N GLU A 38 9.98 -8.30 -9.78
CA GLU A 38 11.32 -7.68 -9.74
C GLU A 38 11.44 -6.62 -8.64
N LEU A 39 10.33 -5.94 -8.35
CA LEU A 39 10.18 -4.94 -7.31
C LEU A 39 8.72 -4.89 -6.87
N VAL A 40 8.46 -5.06 -5.59
CA VAL A 40 7.16 -4.77 -5.00
C VAL A 40 7.18 -3.35 -4.44
N VAL A 41 6.22 -2.53 -4.89
CA VAL A 41 6.03 -1.16 -4.39
C VAL A 41 4.74 -1.10 -3.60
N GLY A 42 4.78 -0.55 -2.39
CA GLY A 42 3.58 -0.39 -1.57
C GLY A 42 3.74 0.62 -0.44
N PHE A 43 2.79 0.61 0.50
CA PHE A 43 2.74 1.56 1.60
C PHE A 43 2.56 0.82 2.93
N ASN A 44 3.60 0.75 3.76
CA ASN A 44 3.65 -0.03 4.99
C ASN A 44 3.53 -1.55 4.79
N LEU A 45 4.02 -2.07 3.65
CA LEU A 45 4.10 -3.51 3.36
C LEU A 45 4.88 -4.26 4.44
N LEU A 46 6.05 -3.72 4.82
CA LEU A 46 6.97 -4.36 5.77
C LEU A 46 6.38 -4.43 7.18
N GLY A 47 5.57 -3.43 7.55
CA GLY A 47 5.00 -3.31 8.88
C GLY A 47 3.57 -3.86 9.00
N PHE A 48 2.98 -4.32 7.90
CA PHE A 48 1.59 -4.77 7.86
C PHE A 48 1.35 -5.92 6.89
N ASP A 49 1.35 -5.68 5.58
CA ASP A 49 0.91 -6.67 4.59
C ASP A 49 1.73 -7.97 4.66
N TYR A 50 3.05 -7.86 4.75
CA TYR A 50 3.91 -9.04 4.86
C TYR A 50 3.74 -9.76 6.20
N GLU A 51 3.47 -9.04 7.29
CA GLU A 51 3.18 -9.65 8.59
C GLU A 51 1.86 -10.44 8.58
N VAL A 52 0.85 -9.93 7.87
CA VAL A 52 -0.42 -10.65 7.65
C VAL A 52 -0.20 -11.88 6.77
N LEU A 53 0.54 -11.74 5.66
CA LEU A 53 0.74 -12.83 4.69
C LEU A 53 1.60 -13.98 5.24
N LYS A 54 2.49 -13.72 6.22
CA LYS A 54 3.23 -14.77 6.95
C LYS A 54 2.30 -15.77 7.65
N GLY A 55 1.07 -15.37 8.00
CA GLY A 55 0.05 -16.27 8.56
C GLY A 55 -0.47 -17.31 7.56
N TYR A 56 -0.29 -17.08 6.25
CA TYR A 56 -0.77 -17.97 5.20
C TYR A 56 0.31 -18.90 4.64
N ARG A 57 1.57 -18.46 4.66
CA ARG A 57 2.72 -19.26 4.21
C ARG A 57 4.00 -18.75 4.84
N ASP A 58 4.84 -19.68 5.30
CA ASP A 58 6.19 -19.36 5.77
C ASP A 58 7.08 -19.03 4.56
N VAL A 59 7.25 -17.74 4.28
CA VAL A 59 8.07 -17.23 3.18
C VAL A 59 9.00 -16.12 3.66
N PRO A 60 10.24 -16.07 3.12
CA PRO A 60 11.21 -15.04 3.48
C PRO A 60 10.93 -13.75 2.70
N PHE A 61 9.94 -12.97 3.14
CA PHE A 61 9.61 -11.67 2.51
C PHE A 61 10.76 -10.65 2.55
N ASP A 62 11.75 -10.84 3.43
CA ASP A 62 12.99 -10.07 3.46
C ASP A 62 13.85 -10.25 2.20
N THR A 63 13.61 -11.30 1.41
CA THR A 63 14.26 -11.52 0.11
C THR A 63 13.56 -10.80 -1.04
N VAL A 64 12.35 -10.30 -0.83
CA VAL A 64 11.60 -9.58 -1.87
C VAL A 64 12.16 -8.17 -2.00
N SER A 65 12.64 -7.83 -3.20
CA SER A 65 12.98 -6.46 -3.56
C SER A 65 11.77 -5.56 -3.33
N THR A 66 11.81 -4.72 -2.30
CA THR A 66 10.65 -3.96 -1.82
C THR A 66 10.96 -2.48 -1.69
N LEU A 67 10.13 -1.65 -2.31
CA LEU A 67 10.04 -0.22 -2.05
C LEU A 67 8.81 0.04 -1.18
N ASP A 68 9.02 0.15 0.13
CA ASP A 68 8.00 0.59 1.06
C ASP A 68 8.04 2.12 1.21
N ILE A 69 7.08 2.80 0.58
CA ILE A 69 7.03 4.27 0.53
C ILE A 69 6.91 4.85 1.94
N MET A 70 6.13 4.24 2.82
CA MET A 70 5.92 4.77 4.17
C MET A 70 7.24 4.72 4.95
N PHE A 71 7.94 3.58 4.92
CA PHE A 71 9.22 3.43 5.61
C PHE A 71 10.30 4.37 5.06
N GLN A 72 10.40 4.53 3.73
CA GLN A 72 11.36 5.48 3.17
C GLN A 72 11.07 6.93 3.56
N LEU A 73 9.79 7.34 3.56
CA LEU A 73 9.41 8.67 4.01
C LEU A 73 9.64 8.83 5.51
N HIS A 74 9.35 7.80 6.30
CA HIS A 74 9.59 7.80 7.75
C HIS A 74 11.06 8.05 8.08
N ASP A 75 11.98 7.40 7.38
CA ASP A 75 13.44 7.60 7.57
C ASP A 75 13.86 9.05 7.34
N ARG A 76 13.24 9.73 6.37
CA ARG A 76 13.51 11.15 6.05
C ARG A 76 12.80 12.13 6.97
N LEU A 77 11.62 11.77 7.47
CA LEU A 77 10.71 12.68 8.20
C LEU A 77 10.79 12.55 9.72
N GLY A 78 11.23 11.39 10.24
CA GLY A 78 11.18 11.06 11.67
C GLY A 78 9.77 10.73 12.20
N PHE A 79 8.76 10.65 11.33
CA PHE A 79 7.41 10.18 11.67
C PHE A 79 6.80 9.42 10.50
N ARG A 80 5.83 8.53 10.78
CA ARG A 80 5.15 7.73 9.75
C ARG A 80 4.01 8.54 9.12
N PRO A 81 4.12 8.98 7.85
CA PRO A 81 3.02 9.68 7.21
C PRO A 81 1.88 8.72 6.86
N LYS A 82 0.65 9.23 6.80
CA LYS A 82 -0.49 8.49 6.23
C LYS A 82 -0.46 8.58 4.70
N LEU A 83 -0.92 7.54 4.00
CA LEU A 83 -1.03 7.53 2.53
C LEU A 83 -1.80 8.76 2.04
N ASP A 84 -2.96 9.05 2.63
CA ASP A 84 -3.77 10.25 2.34
C ASP A 84 -2.98 11.56 2.42
N SER A 85 -2.10 11.69 3.42
CA SER A 85 -1.31 12.91 3.61
C SER A 85 -0.26 13.09 2.52
N VAL A 86 0.28 11.99 1.99
CA VAL A 86 1.22 12.01 0.87
C VAL A 86 0.48 12.23 -0.45
N ALA A 87 -0.60 11.49 -0.67
CA ALA A 87 -1.41 11.52 -1.88
C ALA A 87 -2.06 12.89 -2.11
N GLN A 88 -2.70 13.46 -1.07
CA GLN A 88 -3.33 14.78 -1.17
C GLN A 88 -2.30 15.86 -1.51
N ALA A 89 -1.17 15.87 -0.82
CA ALA A 89 -0.15 16.89 -1.03
C ALA A 89 0.57 16.73 -2.39
N THR A 90 0.84 15.49 -2.80
CA THR A 90 1.63 15.20 -4.02
C THR A 90 0.79 15.26 -5.29
N LEU A 91 -0.42 14.71 -5.24
CA LEU A 91 -1.27 14.49 -6.43
C LEU A 91 -2.50 15.40 -6.46
N GLY A 92 -2.79 16.13 -5.38
CA GLY A 92 -4.06 16.85 -5.23
C GLY A 92 -5.27 15.92 -5.09
N ALA A 93 -5.04 14.65 -4.72
CA ALA A 93 -6.10 13.66 -4.57
C ALA A 93 -7.06 14.02 -3.43
N ALA A 94 -8.34 13.69 -3.60
CA ALA A 94 -9.32 13.74 -2.52
C ALA A 94 -8.99 12.68 -1.45
N LYS A 95 -9.46 12.88 -0.21
CA LYS A 95 -9.29 11.89 0.87
C LYS A 95 -9.89 10.54 0.48
N SER A 96 -9.13 9.47 0.70
CA SER A 96 -9.64 8.09 0.63
C SER A 96 -10.59 7.83 1.80
N ALA A 97 -11.39 6.77 1.71
CA ALA A 97 -12.27 6.35 2.81
C ALA A 97 -11.44 5.93 4.03
N ASP A 98 -12.03 6.00 5.23
CA ASP A 98 -11.34 5.65 6.48
C ASP A 98 -11.13 4.14 6.59
N GLY A 99 -9.93 3.65 6.91
CA GLY A 99 -9.64 2.23 7.14
C GLY A 99 -10.51 1.58 8.23
N LEU A 100 -11.09 2.38 9.15
CA LEU A 100 -12.10 1.89 10.10
C LEU A 100 -13.38 1.37 9.42
N GLN A 101 -13.70 1.88 8.23
CA GLN A 101 -14.85 1.48 7.44
C GLN A 101 -14.67 0.06 6.86
N ALA A 102 -13.45 -0.33 6.50
CA ALA A 102 -13.17 -1.67 5.98
C ALA A 102 -13.52 -2.78 6.99
N LEU A 103 -13.30 -2.54 8.28
CA LEU A 103 -13.68 -3.48 9.34
C LEU A 103 -15.19 -3.64 9.47
N ALA A 104 -15.96 -2.55 9.30
CA ALA A 104 -17.42 -2.61 9.28
C ALA A 104 -17.92 -3.42 8.08
N TRP A 105 -17.40 -3.13 6.88
CA TRP A 105 -17.73 -3.88 5.67
C TRP A 105 -17.40 -5.36 5.76
N TRP A 106 -16.28 -5.72 6.39
CA TRP A 106 -15.92 -7.13 6.59
C TRP A 106 -16.95 -7.85 7.46
N LYS A 107 -17.38 -7.23 8.57
CA LYS A 107 -18.43 -7.78 9.44
C LYS A 107 -19.78 -7.91 8.73
N GLU A 108 -20.05 -7.02 7.77
CA GLU A 108 -21.25 -7.03 6.94
C GLU A 108 -21.15 -7.95 5.71
N GLY A 109 -19.99 -8.59 5.47
CA GLY A 109 -19.75 -9.42 4.29
C GLY A 109 -19.63 -8.63 2.97
N ARG A 110 -19.41 -7.31 3.05
CA ARG A 110 -19.30 -6.38 1.93
C ARG A 110 -17.89 -6.37 1.32
N LEU A 111 -17.46 -7.54 0.84
CA LEU A 111 -16.14 -7.71 0.21
C LEU A 111 -15.98 -6.85 -1.05
N ASP A 112 -17.08 -6.54 -1.75
CA ASP A 112 -17.12 -5.63 -2.90
C ASP A 112 -16.60 -4.22 -2.56
N LEU A 113 -16.95 -3.72 -1.37
CA LEU A 113 -16.53 -2.40 -0.91
C LEU A 113 -15.08 -2.41 -0.44
N ILE A 114 -14.64 -3.51 0.20
CA ILE A 114 -13.24 -3.70 0.61
C ILE A 114 -12.36 -3.76 -0.63
N GLU A 115 -12.73 -4.55 -1.63
CA GLU A 115 -11.97 -4.66 -2.89
C GLU A 115 -11.84 -3.30 -3.58
N LYS A 116 -12.94 -2.53 -3.67
CA LYS A 116 -12.91 -1.19 -4.25
C LYS A 116 -11.98 -0.25 -3.48
N TYR A 117 -12.01 -0.31 -2.15
CA TYR A 117 -11.15 0.49 -1.29
C TYR A 117 -9.67 0.11 -1.45
N CYS A 118 -9.33 -1.19 -1.38
CA CYS A 118 -7.98 -1.68 -1.58
C CYS A 118 -7.45 -1.33 -2.99
N THR A 119 -8.30 -1.44 -4.01
CA THR A 119 -7.94 -1.05 -5.38
C THR A 119 -7.59 0.43 -5.48
N GLU A 120 -8.34 1.29 -4.81
CA GLU A 120 -8.08 2.72 -4.78
C GLU A 120 -6.77 3.05 -4.03
N ASP A 121 -6.50 2.41 -2.90
CA ASP A 121 -5.25 2.57 -2.16
C ASP A 121 -4.02 2.12 -3.01
N VAL A 122 -4.14 1.01 -3.75
CA VAL A 122 -3.10 0.55 -4.68
C VAL A 122 -2.92 1.55 -5.83
N ARG A 123 -4.02 2.05 -6.40
CA ARG A 123 -3.98 3.07 -7.47
C ARG A 123 -3.26 4.34 -7.01
N ILE A 124 -3.61 4.86 -5.84
CA ILE A 124 -3.01 6.04 -5.25
C ILE A 124 -1.52 5.80 -4.98
N THR A 125 -1.17 4.65 -4.39
CA THR A 125 0.23 4.28 -4.11
C THR A 125 1.06 4.21 -5.39
N ARG A 126 0.52 3.58 -6.45
CA ARG A 126 1.13 3.57 -7.80
C ARG A 126 1.35 4.98 -8.33
N ASP A 127 0.35 5.85 -8.23
CA ASP A 127 0.41 7.20 -8.77
C ASP A 127 1.43 8.08 -7.99
N VAL A 128 1.53 7.90 -6.67
CA VAL A 128 2.58 8.52 -5.83
C VAL A 128 3.95 8.03 -6.28
N TYR A 129 4.15 6.72 -6.41
CA TYR A 129 5.41 6.14 -6.89
C TYR A 129 5.84 6.71 -8.25
N LEU A 130 4.92 6.73 -9.22
CA LEU A 130 5.19 7.28 -10.54
C LEU A 130 5.53 8.78 -10.50
N PHE A 131 4.86 9.54 -9.63
CA PHE A 131 5.21 10.94 -9.41
C PHE A 131 6.63 11.08 -8.85
N GLY A 132 6.97 10.35 -7.79
CA GLY A 132 8.29 10.45 -7.16
C GLY A 132 9.41 10.00 -8.08
N ARG A 133 9.21 8.93 -8.85
CA ARG A 133 10.15 8.46 -9.87
C ARG A 133 10.42 9.52 -10.94
N ARG A 134 9.38 10.23 -11.39
CA ARG A 134 9.50 11.29 -12.42
C ARG A 134 10.08 12.58 -11.88
N ASN A 135 9.67 13.00 -10.68
CA ASN A 135 9.95 14.34 -10.16
C ASN A 135 11.07 14.37 -9.11
N ARG A 136 11.58 13.20 -8.71
CA ARG A 136 12.61 13.00 -7.67
C ARG A 136 12.22 13.51 -6.28
N HIS A 137 10.94 13.79 -6.06
CA HIS A 137 10.40 14.17 -4.77
C HIS A 137 8.92 13.80 -4.66
N VAL A 138 8.43 13.79 -3.42
CA VAL A 138 6.99 13.82 -3.10
C VAL A 138 6.71 14.91 -2.08
N LEU A 139 5.42 15.22 -1.89
CA LEU A 139 4.95 16.18 -0.90
C LEU A 139 4.18 15.45 0.20
N VAL A 140 4.34 15.90 1.44
CA VAL A 140 3.63 15.34 2.60
C VAL A 140 2.93 16.46 3.37
N SER A 141 1.61 16.36 3.53
CA SER A 141 0.84 17.32 4.32
C SER A 141 1.32 17.38 5.77
N ARG A 142 1.35 18.59 6.34
CA ARG A 142 1.55 18.81 7.78
C ARG A 142 0.23 19.16 8.45
N TYR A 143 0.15 18.93 9.76
CA TYR A 143 -0.95 19.43 10.58
C TYR A 143 -1.01 20.97 10.58
N SER A 144 0.15 21.64 10.51
CA SER A 144 0.26 23.09 10.40
C SER A 144 1.30 23.49 9.35
N GLY A 145 1.01 24.56 8.62
CA GLY A 145 1.87 25.10 7.56
C GLY A 145 1.73 24.39 6.21
N GLY A 146 2.64 24.71 5.30
CA GLY A 146 2.69 24.11 3.97
C GLY A 146 3.18 22.66 3.97
N PRO A 147 2.94 21.91 2.88
CA PRO A 147 3.43 20.55 2.73
C PRO A 147 4.97 20.50 2.75
N ILE A 148 5.51 19.38 3.23
CA ILE A 148 6.95 19.08 3.22
C ILE A 148 7.31 18.49 1.89
N LYS A 149 8.35 19.03 1.23
CA LYS A 149 8.99 18.36 0.11
C LYS A 149 10.00 17.34 0.63
N VAL A 150 9.86 16.09 0.20
CA VAL A 150 10.78 15.00 0.53
C VAL A 150 11.40 14.50 -0.77
N GLU A 151 12.72 14.65 -0.90
CA GLU A 151 13.47 14.12 -2.04
C GLU A 151 13.51 12.59 -1.97
N VAL A 152 13.34 11.92 -3.11
CA VAL A 152 13.27 10.45 -3.22
C VAL A 152 14.10 9.93 -4.39
N GLU A 153 14.62 8.72 -4.24
CA GLU A 153 15.44 8.04 -5.24
C GLU A 153 14.79 6.73 -5.70
N TRP A 154 13.58 6.86 -6.25
CA TRP A 154 12.79 5.76 -6.82
C TRP A 154 13.07 5.54 -8.30
#